data_AF-A0A3N0D1S9-F1
#
_entry.id   AF-A0A3N0D1S9-F1
#
_cell.length_a   1.000
_cell.length_b   1.000
_cell.length_c   1.000
_cell.angle_alpha   90.00
_cell.angle_beta   90.00
_cell.angle_gamma   90.00
#
_symmetry.space_group_name_H-M   'P 1'
#
loop_
_entity.id
_entity.type
_entity.pdbx_description
1 polymer ?
#
loop_
_entity_poly.entity_id
_entity_poly.type
_entity_poly.pdbx_seq_one_letter_code
_entity_poly.pdbx_strand_id
1 'polypeptide(L)'
;MTVEWEYTQIPDYVNRDSYYKVDFEVNKIQKGSLDYNGIYELIGRNECKLQIKLKDDKLNLKSNSREGSGVVEVSKGNGKIFLLFRVENSSRNLETKTEFRGEYEDSSILIQNYGNSENPFSQLEECEDKYLVLKRAS
;
A
#
# COMPACT_ATOMS: atom_id res chain seq x y z
N MET A 1 -38.47 51.40 7.22
CA MET A 1 -37.49 50.81 8.14
C MET A 1 -36.64 49.88 7.31
N THR A 2 -35.44 50.33 7.00
CA THR A 2 -34.51 49.72 6.05
C THR A 2 -33.28 49.35 6.88
N VAL A 3 -32.88 48.08 6.88
CA VAL A 3 -31.69 47.62 7.59
C VAL A 3 -30.62 47.36 6.54
N GLU A 4 -29.56 48.17 6.59
CA GLU A 4 -28.35 48.04 5.80
C GLU A 4 -27.52 46.86 6.31
N TRP A 5 -26.99 46.05 5.38
CA TRP A 5 -26.07 44.96 5.70
C TRP A 5 -24.63 45.48 5.53
N GLU A 6 -23.83 45.44 6.59
CA GLU A 6 -22.41 45.78 6.55
C GLU A 6 -21.60 44.68 5.86
N TYR A 7 -20.80 45.07 4.86
CA TYR A 7 -19.80 44.25 4.20
C TYR A 7 -18.60 44.04 5.13
N THR A 8 -18.38 42.80 5.57
CA THR A 8 -17.09 42.42 6.18
C THR A 8 -16.13 41.94 5.09
N GLN A 9 -14.96 42.58 5.04
CA GLN A 9 -13.90 42.32 4.06
C GLN A 9 -13.35 40.89 4.16
N ILE A 10 -13.18 40.23 3.01
CA ILE A 10 -12.49 38.93 2.87
C ILE A 10 -10.98 39.19 2.91
N PRO A 11 -10.21 38.58 3.83
CA PRO A 11 -8.75 38.59 3.72
C PRO A 11 -8.30 37.60 2.65
N ASP A 12 -7.68 38.12 1.59
CA ASP A 12 -6.90 37.36 0.61
C ASP A 12 -5.72 36.67 1.30
N TYR A 13 -5.79 35.35 1.50
CA TYR A 13 -4.63 34.45 1.59
C TYR A 13 -5.07 33.00 1.39
N VAL A 14 -5.40 32.63 0.16
CA VAL A 14 -5.49 31.20 -0.21
C VAL A 14 -4.05 30.70 -0.41
N ASN A 15 -3.45 30.23 0.68
CA ASN A 15 -2.21 29.47 0.61
C ASN A 15 -2.53 28.06 0.09
N ARG A 16 -1.91 27.70 -1.04
CA ARG A 16 -2.26 26.59 -1.93
C ARG A 16 -1.59 25.26 -1.53
N ASP A 17 -1.34 25.06 -0.24
CA ASP A 17 -0.59 23.89 0.28
C ASP A 17 -1.43 22.98 1.21
N SER A 18 -2.75 23.12 1.21
CA SER A 18 -3.65 22.25 1.99
C SER A 18 -4.13 21.03 1.18
N TYR A 19 -3.20 20.18 0.75
CA TYR A 19 -3.53 18.81 0.33
C TYR A 19 -2.67 17.82 1.13
N TYR A 20 -3.32 17.22 2.13
CA TYR A 20 -2.92 16.02 2.88
C TYR A 20 -1.52 16.00 3.53
N LYS A 21 -1.39 16.66 4.69
CA LYS A 21 -0.49 16.14 5.74
C LYS A 21 -1.29 15.17 6.59
N VAL A 22 -1.25 13.89 6.22
CA VAL A 22 -1.55 12.81 7.17
C VAL A 22 -0.28 12.65 7.99
N ASP A 23 -0.30 13.17 9.21
CA ASP A 23 0.75 12.90 10.18
C ASP A 23 0.71 11.40 10.52
N PHE A 24 1.49 10.60 9.79
CA PHE A 24 1.76 9.22 10.15
C PHE A 24 2.65 9.24 11.38
N GLU A 25 2.03 9.20 12.56
CA GLU A 25 2.74 8.85 13.79
C GLU A 25 3.24 7.40 13.65
N VAL A 26 4.53 7.26 13.32
CA VAL A 26 5.25 5.99 13.38
C VAL A 26 5.46 5.64 14.85
N ASN A 27 4.40 5.19 15.51
CA ASN A 27 4.50 4.53 16.79
C ASN A 27 5.25 3.20 16.54
N LYS A 28 6.54 3.14 16.91
CA LYS A 28 7.30 1.89 16.96
C LYS A 28 6.66 1.01 18.03
N ILE A 29 5.70 0.19 17.63
CA ILE A 29 5.01 -0.75 18.51
C ILE A 29 6.01 -1.80 18.98
N GLN A 30 6.09 -2.02 20.29
CA GLN A 30 6.68 -3.24 20.85
C GLN A 30 5.96 -4.44 20.24
N LYS A 31 6.67 -5.20 19.39
CA LYS A 31 6.36 -6.48 18.74
C LYS A 31 5.27 -7.32 19.46
N GLY A 32 4.01 -6.90 19.36
CA GLY A 32 2.85 -7.51 19.98
C GLY A 32 2.03 -8.24 18.93
N SER A 33 2.23 -9.55 18.86
CA SER A 33 1.39 -10.63 18.31
C SER A 33 0.78 -10.53 16.90
N LEU A 34 1.13 -9.56 16.06
CA LEU A 34 0.75 -9.68 14.65
C LEU A 34 1.69 -10.66 13.96
N ASP A 35 1.26 -11.91 13.84
CA ASP A 35 1.95 -12.86 12.96
C ASP A 35 1.43 -12.69 11.54
N TYR A 36 2.20 -11.97 10.73
CA TYR A 36 1.96 -11.82 9.29
C TYR A 36 2.91 -12.71 8.47
N ASN A 37 3.75 -13.52 9.11
CA ASN A 37 4.64 -14.42 8.38
C ASN A 37 3.84 -15.49 7.64
N GLY A 38 4.34 -15.90 6.48
CA GLY A 38 3.67 -16.90 5.66
C GLY A 38 3.95 -16.74 4.18
N ILE A 39 3.35 -17.64 3.42
CA ILE A 39 3.31 -17.56 1.96
C ILE A 39 1.89 -17.16 1.61
N TYR A 40 1.75 -16.12 0.79
CA TYR A 40 0.48 -15.58 0.34
C TYR A 40 0.37 -15.76 -1.15
N GLU A 41 -0.74 -16.31 -1.61
CA GLU A 41 -0.98 -16.63 -3.01
C GLU A 41 -2.19 -15.86 -3.51
N LEU A 42 -2.07 -15.28 -4.70
CA LEU A 42 -3.16 -14.58 -5.36
C LEU A 42 -4.35 -15.52 -5.56
N ILE A 43 -5.50 -15.12 -5.05
CA ILE A 43 -6.76 -15.82 -5.31
C ILE A 43 -7.45 -15.19 -6.53
N GLY A 44 -7.98 -16.02 -7.42
CA GLY A 44 -8.66 -15.57 -8.62
C GLY A 44 -8.17 -16.27 -9.88
N ARG A 45 -8.66 -15.83 -11.03
CA ARG A 45 -8.33 -16.39 -12.35
C ARG A 45 -7.19 -15.63 -13.05
N ASN A 46 -6.47 -14.79 -12.32
CA ASN A 46 -5.39 -14.00 -12.88
C ASN A 46 -4.22 -14.90 -13.29
N GLU A 47 -3.72 -14.72 -14.51
CA GLU A 47 -2.61 -15.52 -15.00
C GLU A 47 -1.29 -15.20 -14.31
N CYS A 48 -1.12 -14.06 -13.63
CA CYS A 48 0.17 -13.60 -13.11
C CYS A 48 0.80 -14.46 -12.01
N LYS A 49 0.02 -15.33 -11.35
CA LYS A 49 0.45 -16.27 -10.28
C LYS A 49 1.32 -15.61 -9.21
N LEU A 50 0.91 -14.42 -8.76
CA LEU A 50 1.63 -13.67 -7.74
C LEU A 50 1.67 -14.44 -6.41
N GLN A 51 2.87 -14.56 -5.86
CA GLN A 51 3.16 -15.12 -4.55
C GLN A 51 4.04 -14.13 -3.76
N ILE A 52 3.67 -13.90 -2.50
CA ILE A 52 4.43 -13.08 -1.55
C ILE A 52 4.78 -13.94 -0.36
N LYS A 53 6.07 -14.07 -0.06
CA LYS A 53 6.58 -14.76 1.12
C LYS A 53 7.15 -13.75 2.10
N LEU A 54 6.60 -13.77 3.31
CA LEU A 54 6.99 -12.90 4.43
C LEU A 54 7.61 -13.72 5.55
N LYS A 55 8.80 -13.32 5.98
CA LYS A 55 9.49 -13.94 7.13
C LYS A 55 10.44 -12.94 7.79
N ASP A 56 10.21 -12.64 9.06
CA ASP A 56 11.10 -11.78 9.87
C ASP A 56 11.39 -10.43 9.18
N ASP A 57 10.33 -9.72 8.79
CA ASP A 57 10.38 -8.45 8.05
C ASP A 57 11.00 -8.54 6.64
N LYS A 58 11.35 -9.74 6.15
CA LYS A 58 11.84 -9.96 4.78
C LYS A 58 10.72 -10.30 3.83
N LEU A 59 10.82 -9.74 2.64
CA LEU A 59 9.96 -9.97 1.48
C LEU A 59 10.68 -10.82 0.44
N ASN A 60 10.00 -11.86 -0.06
CA ASN A 60 10.30 -12.45 -1.37
C ASN A 60 9.02 -12.44 -2.19
N LEU A 61 9.09 -11.88 -3.39
CA LEU A 61 7.99 -11.76 -4.34
C LEU A 61 8.30 -12.61 -5.57
N LYS A 62 7.29 -13.31 -6.07
CA LYS A 62 7.37 -14.07 -7.31
C LYS A 62 6.08 -13.93 -8.11
N SER A 63 6.21 -13.75 -9.42
CA SER A 63 5.14 -13.85 -10.40
C SER A 63 5.62 -14.69 -11.59
N ASN A 64 4.83 -14.82 -12.65
CA ASN A 64 5.27 -15.49 -13.88
C ASN A 64 6.49 -14.82 -14.52
N SER A 65 6.57 -13.49 -14.47
CA SER A 65 7.56 -12.70 -15.19
C SER A 65 8.67 -12.17 -14.29
N ARG A 66 8.46 -12.15 -12.96
CA ARG A 66 9.30 -11.40 -12.03
C ARG A 66 9.64 -12.20 -10.78
N GLU A 67 10.83 -11.95 -10.25
CA GLU A 67 11.22 -12.34 -8.90
C GLU A 67 11.93 -11.15 -8.22
N GLY A 68 11.58 -10.90 -6.97
CA GLY A 68 12.13 -9.79 -6.20
C GLY A 68 12.28 -10.12 -4.72
N SER A 69 13.17 -9.38 -4.06
CA SER A 69 13.36 -9.46 -2.62
C SER A 69 13.55 -8.09 -2.00
N GLY A 70 13.27 -7.97 -0.72
CA GLY A 70 13.43 -6.73 0.03
C GLY A 70 12.83 -6.85 1.42
N VAL A 71 12.13 -5.81 1.85
CA VAL A 71 11.63 -5.67 3.22
C VAL A 71 10.14 -5.36 3.26
N VAL A 72 9.53 -5.67 4.40
CA VAL A 72 8.16 -5.25 4.73
C VAL A 72 8.16 -4.44 6.02
N GLU A 73 7.46 -3.32 6.00
CA GLU A 73 7.19 -2.50 7.18
C GLU A 73 5.71 -2.60 7.54
N VAL A 74 5.42 -2.74 8.83
CA VAL A 74 4.05 -2.78 9.34
C VAL A 74 3.66 -1.41 9.86
N SER A 75 2.53 -0.90 9.41
CA SER A 75 1.90 0.29 9.97
C SER A 75 0.45 0.00 10.38
N LYS A 76 -0.06 0.77 11.35
CA LYS A 76 -1.45 0.71 11.78
C LYS A 76 -2.07 2.10 11.65
N GLY A 77 -3.31 2.17 11.20
CA GLY A 77 -4.03 3.44 11.07
C GLY A 77 -5.52 3.19 10.91
N ASN A 78 -6.35 4.01 11.55
CA ASN A 78 -7.82 3.90 11.48
C ASN A 78 -8.36 2.49 11.80
N GLY A 79 -7.74 1.78 12.75
CA GLY A 79 -8.13 0.41 13.12
C GLY A 79 -7.68 -0.68 12.13
N LYS A 80 -7.00 -0.31 11.04
CA LYS A 80 -6.51 -1.22 10.00
C LYS A 80 -5.02 -1.46 10.12
N ILE A 81 -4.57 -2.59 9.58
CA ILE A 81 -3.16 -2.98 9.48
C ILE A 81 -2.73 -2.88 8.03
N PHE A 82 -1.58 -2.28 7.80
CA PHE A 82 -1.01 -2.14 6.46
C PHE A 82 0.42 -2.67 6.42
N LEU A 83 0.72 -3.36 5.33
CA LEU A 83 2.04 -3.85 4.98
C LEU A 83 2.58 -2.97 3.85
N LEU A 84 3.69 -2.28 4.10
CA LEU A 84 4.44 -1.53 3.09
C LEU A 84 5.57 -2.42 2.59
N PHE A 85 5.50 -2.80 1.32
CA PHE A 85 6.49 -3.65 0.66
C PHE A 85 7.48 -2.77 -0.08
N ARG A 86 8.78 -2.95 0.18
CA ARG A 86 9.86 -2.32 -0.58
C ARG A 86 10.69 -3.40 -1.26
N VAL A 87 10.71 -3.38 -2.59
CA VAL A 87 11.54 -4.30 -3.38
C VAL A 87 12.93 -3.65 -3.56
N GLU A 88 13.94 -4.26 -2.96
CA GLU A 88 15.33 -3.76 -2.96
C GLU A 88 16.16 -4.41 -4.06
N ASN A 89 15.88 -5.67 -4.37
CA ASN A 89 16.55 -6.43 -5.43
C ASN A 89 15.50 -7.06 -6.33
N SER A 90 15.74 -7.03 -7.64
CA SER A 90 14.95 -7.80 -8.59
C SER A 90 15.81 -8.51 -9.61
N SER A 91 15.27 -9.62 -10.11
CA SER A 91 15.72 -10.20 -11.37
C SER A 91 14.66 -9.93 -12.43
N ARG A 92 15.11 -9.58 -13.65
CA ARG A 92 14.28 -9.29 -14.84
C ARG A 92 13.51 -7.96 -14.81
N ASN A 93 14.20 -6.85 -15.11
CA ASN A 93 13.60 -5.59 -15.54
C ASN A 93 12.58 -4.95 -14.59
N LEU A 94 12.71 -5.06 -13.26
CA LEU A 94 12.10 -4.00 -12.43
C LEU A 94 13.00 -2.78 -12.50
N GLU A 95 12.40 -1.63 -12.83
CA GLU A 95 12.95 -0.36 -12.40
C GLU A 95 13.20 -0.47 -10.89
N THR A 96 14.44 -0.29 -10.51
CA THR A 96 14.89 -0.46 -9.13
C THR A 96 14.07 0.48 -8.24
N LYS A 97 13.43 -0.09 -7.20
CA LYS A 97 12.60 0.56 -6.16
C LYS A 97 11.09 0.63 -6.43
N THR A 98 10.46 -0.53 -6.62
CA THR A 98 9.00 -0.63 -6.50
C THR A 98 8.61 -0.64 -5.02
N GLU A 99 7.79 0.32 -4.62
CA GLU A 99 7.12 0.35 -3.32
C GLU A 99 5.61 0.21 -3.51
N PHE A 100 4.98 -0.67 -2.75
CA PHE A 100 3.53 -0.83 -2.79
C PHE A 100 2.98 -1.20 -1.41
N ARG A 101 1.70 -0.94 -1.21
CA ARG A 101 1.02 -1.13 0.07
C ARG A 101 -0.09 -2.16 -0.06
N GLY A 102 -0.20 -3.02 0.94
CA GLY A 102 -1.33 -3.93 1.12
C GLY A 102 -2.04 -3.70 2.45
N GLU A 103 -3.37 -3.83 2.45
CA GLU A 103 -4.16 -3.94 3.67
C GLU A 103 -4.14 -5.39 4.15
N TYR A 104 -3.87 -5.62 5.44
CA TYR A 104 -3.81 -6.96 6.02
C TYR A 104 -4.99 -7.19 6.96
N GLU A 105 -5.79 -8.20 6.66
CA GLU A 105 -6.97 -8.62 7.41
C GLU A 105 -7.17 -10.13 7.24
N ASP A 106 -7.50 -10.84 8.32
CA ASP A 106 -7.85 -12.28 8.28
C ASP A 106 -6.88 -13.16 7.48
N SER A 107 -5.57 -13.00 7.71
CA SER A 107 -4.51 -13.72 6.99
C SER A 107 -4.55 -13.55 5.47
N SER A 108 -5.09 -12.42 5.03
CA SER A 108 -5.18 -12.02 3.63
C SER A 108 -4.55 -10.64 3.43
N ILE A 109 -4.04 -10.40 2.23
CA ILE A 109 -3.43 -9.13 1.82
C ILE A 109 -4.21 -8.60 0.63
N LEU A 110 -4.78 -7.41 0.75
CA LEU A 110 -5.43 -6.70 -0.34
C LEU A 110 -4.49 -5.61 -0.87
N ILE A 111 -4.05 -5.75 -2.12
CA ILE A 111 -3.21 -4.77 -2.82
C ILE A 111 -4.05 -4.09 -3.90
N GLN A 112 -4.01 -2.76 -3.94
CA GLN A 112 -4.53 -2.02 -5.08
C GLN A 112 -3.42 -1.87 -6.13
N ASN A 113 -3.57 -2.53 -7.27
CA ASN A 113 -2.56 -2.59 -8.31
C ASN A 113 -2.44 -1.27 -9.10
N TYR A 114 -3.56 -0.64 -9.45
CA TYR A 114 -3.60 0.64 -10.16
C TYR A 114 -4.81 1.52 -9.80
N GLY A 115 -4.78 2.78 -10.22
CA GLY A 115 -5.94 3.68 -10.23
C GLY A 115 -6.26 4.33 -8.88
N ASN A 116 -5.24 4.68 -8.09
CA ASN A 116 -5.36 5.66 -7.01
C ASN A 116 -4.30 6.76 -7.17
N SER A 117 -4.43 7.85 -6.40
CA SER A 117 -3.51 9.00 -6.45
C SER A 117 -2.09 8.68 -5.97
N GLU A 118 -1.90 7.58 -5.24
CA GLU A 118 -0.62 7.11 -4.72
C GLU A 118 0.09 6.13 -5.69
N ASN A 119 -0.66 5.46 -6.58
CA ASN A 119 -0.23 4.49 -7.59
C ASN A 119 -0.86 4.86 -8.95
N PRO A 120 -0.35 5.91 -9.62
CA PRO A 120 -0.80 6.29 -10.95
C PRO A 120 -0.45 5.25 -12.04
N PHE A 121 0.51 4.36 -11.75
CA PHE A 121 0.95 3.28 -12.64
C PHE A 121 0.71 1.91 -12.00
N SER A 122 0.54 0.89 -12.83
CA SER A 122 0.36 -0.49 -12.35
C SER A 122 1.67 -1.00 -11.76
N GLN A 123 1.68 -1.29 -10.45
CA GLN A 123 2.87 -1.77 -9.74
C GLN A 123 3.25 -3.20 -10.17
N LEU A 124 2.25 -3.99 -10.55
CA LEU A 124 2.36 -5.35 -11.08
C LEU A 124 1.59 -5.41 -12.41
N GLU A 125 2.15 -4.78 -13.46
CA GLU A 125 1.56 -4.73 -14.82
C GLU A 125 1.12 -6.08 -15.36
N GLU A 126 1.78 -7.17 -14.99
CA GLU A 126 1.40 -8.51 -15.41
C GLU A 126 0.09 -9.01 -14.77
N CYS A 127 -0.37 -8.39 -13.67
CA CYS A 127 -1.60 -8.73 -12.99
C CYS A 127 -2.71 -7.76 -13.44
N GLU A 128 -3.62 -8.18 -14.31
CA GLU A 128 -4.63 -7.28 -14.91
C GLU A 128 -5.66 -6.69 -13.93
N ASP A 129 -5.83 -7.32 -12.76
CA ASP A 129 -6.85 -6.93 -11.79
C ASP A 129 -6.45 -5.65 -11.04
N LYS A 130 -7.42 -4.75 -10.88
CA LYS A 130 -7.26 -3.53 -10.07
C LYS A 130 -6.97 -3.84 -8.60
N TYR A 131 -7.57 -4.90 -8.09
CA TYR A 131 -7.44 -5.34 -6.70
C TYR A 131 -6.94 -6.77 -6.67
N LEU A 132 -5.80 -6.98 -6.02
CA LEU A 132 -5.16 -8.28 -5.87
C LEU A 132 -5.39 -8.74 -4.44
N VAL A 133 -6.11 -9.84 -4.28
CA VAL A 133 -6.33 -10.47 -2.97
C VAL A 133 -5.39 -11.65 -2.88
N LEU A 134 -4.48 -11.63 -1.91
CA LEU A 134 -3.63 -12.78 -1.62
C LEU A 134 -4.06 -13.41 -0.32
N LYS A 135 -4.21 -14.73 -0.30
CA LYS A 135 -4.56 -15.49 0.91
C LYS A 135 -3.35 -16.27 1.40
N ARG A 136 -3.15 -16.34 2.71
CA ARG A 136 -2.11 -17.20 3.29
C ARG A 136 -2.36 -18.65 2.89
N ALA A 137 -1.38 -19.27 2.24
CA ALA A 137 -1.35 -20.70 1.97
C ALA A 137 -1.33 -21.45 3.31
N SER A 138 -2.21 -22.45 3.43
CA SER A 138 -2.34 -23.29 4.64
C SER A 138 -1.19 -24.26 4.79
#